data_AF-A0A2E7RPL4-F1
#
_entry.id   AF-A0A2E7RPL4-F1
#
_cell.length_a   1.000
_cell.length_b   1.000
_cell.length_c   1.000
_cell.angle_alpha   90.00
_cell.angle_beta   90.00
_cell.angle_gamma   90.00
#
_symmetry.space_group_name_H-M   'P 1'
#
loop_
_entity.id
_entity.type
_entity.pdbx_description
1 polymer ?
#
loop_
_entity_poly.entity_id
_entity_poly.type
_entity_poly.pdbx_seq_one_letter_code
_entity_poly.pdbx_strand_id
1 'polypeptide(L)'
;MSEYEYLNLFYIFLISNAMYFVGFAIFTWLGFRFANAIYQGDAGDNVVGKIFTTAYCVLVAASFTNSGLIAGYVFESYTASICAIEGASCGRLEASLASPLALGGPVAMALSAVIVLFQLGLVWGPKKA
;
A
#
# COMPACT_ATOMS: atom_id res chain seq x y z
N MET A 1 -18.19 20.09 -16.33
CA MET A 1 -18.36 19.47 -15.01
C MET A 1 -17.93 20.49 -13.97
N SER A 2 -18.74 20.73 -12.96
CA SER A 2 -18.46 21.63 -11.85
C SER A 2 -17.43 21.04 -10.90
N GLU A 3 -16.79 21.88 -10.10
CA GLU A 3 -15.84 21.44 -9.06
C GLU A 3 -16.48 20.43 -8.09
N TYR A 4 -17.75 20.65 -7.71
CA TYR A 4 -18.49 19.74 -6.86
C TYR A 4 -18.59 18.32 -7.45
N GLU A 5 -18.88 18.21 -8.74
CA GLU A 5 -18.99 16.92 -9.41
C GLU A 5 -17.64 16.19 -9.47
N TYR A 6 -16.54 16.90 -9.76
CA TYR A 6 -15.19 16.32 -9.71
C TYR A 6 -14.82 15.83 -8.31
N LEU A 7 -15.05 16.66 -7.29
CA LEU A 7 -14.77 16.30 -5.90
C LEU A 7 -15.63 15.11 -5.45
N ASN A 8 -16.91 15.06 -5.83
CA ASN A 8 -17.78 13.94 -5.48
C ASN A 8 -17.27 12.61 -6.09
N LEU A 9 -16.88 12.62 -7.37
CA LEU A 9 -16.27 11.45 -8.02
C LEU A 9 -14.94 11.05 -7.35
N PHE A 10 -14.11 12.02 -6.98
CA PHE A 10 -12.86 11.77 -6.27
C PHE A 10 -13.10 11.18 -4.88
N TYR A 11 -14.09 11.65 -4.12
CA TYR A 11 -14.45 11.07 -2.83
C TYR A 11 -14.93 9.61 -2.95
N ILE A 12 -15.73 9.29 -3.96
CA ILE A 12 -16.15 7.90 -4.23
C ILE A 12 -14.93 7.02 -4.54
N PHE A 13 -13.99 7.53 -5.34
CA PHE A 13 -12.73 6.84 -5.61
C PHE A 13 -11.93 6.58 -4.32
N LEU A 14 -11.80 7.59 -3.44
CA LEU A 14 -11.09 7.45 -2.16
C LEU A 14 -11.73 6.40 -1.25
N ILE A 15 -13.07 6.34 -1.18
CA ILE A 15 -13.78 5.32 -0.40
C ILE A 15 -13.46 3.92 -0.94
N SER A 16 -13.51 3.73 -2.26
CA SER A 16 -13.16 2.46 -2.88
C SER A 16 -11.70 2.08 -2.61
N ASN A 17 -10.78 3.04 -2.73
CA ASN A 17 -9.36 2.84 -2.45
C ASN A 17 -9.11 2.44 -0.99
N ALA A 18 -9.82 3.07 -0.04
CA ALA A 18 -9.74 2.72 1.38
C ALA A 18 -10.12 1.25 1.65
N MET A 19 -11.08 0.69 0.92
CA MET A 19 -11.43 -0.73 1.04
C MET A 19 -10.31 -1.66 0.57
N TYR A 20 -9.62 -1.31 -0.51
CA TYR A 20 -8.41 -2.04 -0.94
C TYR A 20 -7.32 -1.97 0.12
N PHE A 21 -7.08 -0.79 0.71
CA PHE A 21 -6.13 -0.61 1.80
C PHE A 21 -6.44 -1.54 2.99
N VAL A 22 -7.71 -1.62 3.41
CA VAL A 22 -8.15 -2.55 4.47
C VAL A 22 -7.86 -4.00 4.10
N GLY A 23 -8.16 -4.40 2.86
CA GLY A 23 -7.84 -5.76 2.36
C GLY A 23 -6.34 -6.07 2.45
N PHE A 24 -5.50 -5.14 2.02
CA PHE A 24 -4.04 -5.30 2.09
C PHE A 24 -3.50 -5.30 3.52
N ALA A 25 -4.12 -4.54 4.44
CA ALA A 25 -3.78 -4.61 5.86
C ALA A 25 -4.04 -6.01 6.44
N ILE A 26 -5.16 -6.63 6.07
CA ILE A 26 -5.51 -8.00 6.48
C ILE A 26 -4.53 -9.03 5.87
N PHE A 27 -4.21 -8.92 4.57
CA PHE A 27 -3.24 -9.82 3.93
C PHE A 27 -1.83 -9.66 4.50
N THR A 28 -1.43 -8.43 4.82
CA THR A 28 -0.16 -8.15 5.50
C THR A 28 -0.13 -8.81 6.89
N TRP A 29 -1.20 -8.68 7.66
CA TRP A 29 -1.33 -9.35 8.96
C TRP A 29 -1.25 -10.87 8.82
N LEU A 30 -1.93 -11.46 7.84
CA LEU A 30 -1.84 -12.89 7.55
C LEU A 30 -0.40 -13.31 7.18
N GLY A 31 0.30 -12.49 6.40
CA GLY A 31 1.72 -12.69 6.08
C GLY A 31 2.60 -12.74 7.33
N PHE A 32 2.36 -11.86 8.29
CA PHE A 32 3.04 -11.93 9.59
C PHE A 32 2.69 -13.20 10.37
N ARG A 33 1.46 -13.70 10.30
CA ARG A 33 1.08 -14.97 10.95
C ARG A 33 1.85 -16.16 10.34
N PHE A 34 1.96 -16.22 9.02
CA PHE A 34 2.73 -17.26 8.34
C PHE A 34 4.22 -17.16 8.66
N ALA A 35 4.78 -15.95 8.58
CA ALA A 35 6.18 -15.70 8.91
C ALA A 35 6.52 -16.07 10.36
N ASN A 36 5.64 -15.72 11.32
CA ASN A 36 5.82 -16.07 12.71
C ASN A 36 5.68 -17.58 12.97
N ALA A 37 4.77 -18.27 12.26
CA ALA A 37 4.67 -19.73 12.36
C ALA A 37 5.94 -20.45 11.87
N ILE A 38 6.58 -19.93 10.81
CA ILE A 38 7.89 -20.40 10.34
C ILE A 38 8.99 -20.12 11.36
N TYR A 39 8.98 -18.92 11.95
CA TYR A 39 9.98 -18.50 12.94
C TYR A 39 9.92 -19.32 14.24
N GLN A 40 8.71 -19.60 14.73
CA GLN A 40 8.47 -20.27 16.02
C GLN A 40 8.44 -21.81 15.94
N GLY A 41 8.13 -22.38 14.78
CA GLY A 41 7.85 -23.81 14.66
C GLY A 41 9.04 -24.69 14.27
N ASP A 42 8.88 -26.00 14.49
CA ASP A 42 9.73 -27.07 13.92
C ASP A 42 9.78 -27.04 12.38
N ALA A 43 8.81 -26.37 11.74
CA ALA A 43 8.77 -26.09 10.30
C ALA A 43 9.90 -25.17 9.80
N GLY A 44 10.74 -24.62 10.69
CA GLY A 44 11.83 -23.74 10.28
C GLY A 44 12.91 -24.40 9.40
N ASP A 45 12.83 -25.72 9.16
CA ASP A 45 13.65 -26.45 8.16
C ASP A 45 12.87 -26.78 6.87
N ASN A 46 11.55 -26.54 6.83
CA ASN A 46 10.75 -26.70 5.63
C ASN A 46 10.97 -25.53 4.66
N VAL A 47 11.97 -25.69 3.79
CA VAL A 47 12.34 -24.71 2.75
C VAL A 47 11.16 -24.39 1.82
N VAL A 48 10.31 -25.38 1.52
CA VAL A 48 9.14 -25.18 0.66
C VAL A 48 8.16 -24.19 1.31
N GLY A 49 7.91 -24.32 2.61
CA GLY A 49 7.10 -23.37 3.37
C GLY A 49 7.67 -21.94 3.34
N LYS A 50 8.99 -21.80 3.52
CA LYS A 50 9.68 -20.50 3.44
C LYS A 50 9.53 -19.82 2.08
N ILE A 51 9.67 -20.59 0.99
CA ILE A 51 9.51 -20.06 -0.37
C ILE A 51 8.09 -19.58 -0.60
N PHE A 52 7.07 -20.37 -0.25
CA PHE A 52 5.68 -19.96 -0.44
C PHE A 52 5.29 -18.75 0.41
N THR A 53 5.73 -18.69 1.67
CA THR A 53 5.49 -17.52 2.52
C THR A 53 6.21 -16.28 2.00
N THR A 54 7.44 -16.42 1.50
CA THR A 54 8.18 -15.32 0.85
C THR A 54 7.44 -14.79 -0.36
N ALA A 55 7.00 -15.68 -1.26
CA ALA A 55 6.24 -15.30 -2.44
C ALA A 55 4.94 -14.60 -2.05
N TYR A 56 4.21 -15.12 -1.06
CA TYR A 56 3.00 -14.48 -0.54
C TYR A 56 3.26 -13.05 -0.04
N CYS A 57 4.24 -12.86 0.84
CA CYS A 57 4.59 -11.56 1.42
C CYS A 57 4.99 -10.54 0.34
N VAL A 58 5.85 -10.95 -0.61
CA VAL A 58 6.31 -10.08 -1.70
C VAL A 58 5.15 -9.69 -2.63
N LEU A 59 4.30 -10.65 -3.01
CA LEU A 59 3.16 -10.39 -3.89
C LEU A 59 2.13 -9.47 -3.24
N VAL A 60 1.84 -9.66 -1.95
CA VAL A 60 0.94 -8.76 -1.19
C VAL A 60 1.48 -7.34 -1.17
N ALA A 61 2.76 -7.15 -0.89
CA ALA A 61 3.37 -5.83 -0.83
C ALA A 61 3.52 -5.16 -2.21
N ALA A 62 3.86 -5.93 -3.24
CA ALA A 62 3.87 -5.44 -4.61
C ALA A 62 2.47 -4.96 -5.03
N SER A 63 1.43 -5.74 -4.69
CA SER A 63 0.04 -5.38 -4.97
C SER A 63 -0.42 -4.15 -4.19
N PHE A 64 -0.03 -4.05 -2.91
CA PHE A 64 -0.31 -2.90 -2.07
C PHE A 64 0.35 -1.62 -2.61
N THR A 65 1.62 -1.72 -2.98
CA THR A 65 2.37 -0.62 -3.61
C THR A 65 1.73 -0.20 -4.93
N ASN A 66 1.36 -1.15 -5.79
CA ASN A 66 0.69 -0.86 -7.05
C ASN A 66 -0.66 -0.15 -6.85
N SER A 67 -1.46 -0.59 -5.88
CA SER A 67 -2.73 0.07 -5.53
C SER A 67 -2.52 1.51 -5.05
N GLY A 68 -1.48 1.75 -4.25
CA GLY A 68 -1.08 3.10 -3.84
C GLY A 68 -0.68 3.98 -5.03
N LEU A 69 0.12 3.46 -5.96
CA LEU A 69 0.54 4.19 -7.17
C LEU A 69 -0.67 4.55 -8.06
N ILE A 70 -1.60 3.63 -8.28
CA ILE A 70 -2.85 3.90 -8.99
C ILE A 70 -3.62 5.04 -8.31
N ALA A 71 -3.68 5.04 -6.97
CA ALA A 71 -4.30 6.11 -6.20
C ALA A 71 -3.63 7.47 -6.42
N GLY A 72 -2.30 7.50 -6.46
CA GLY A 72 -1.52 8.69 -6.79
C GLY A 72 -1.83 9.24 -8.19
N TYR A 73 -1.80 8.38 -9.22
CA TYR A 73 -2.10 8.78 -10.59
C TYR A 73 -3.52 9.32 -10.76
N VAL A 74 -4.49 8.69 -10.10
CA VAL A 74 -5.88 9.18 -10.12
C VAL A 74 -5.97 10.53 -9.40
N PHE A 75 -5.33 10.69 -8.25
CA PHE A 75 -5.31 11.96 -7.52
C PHE A 75 -4.67 13.10 -8.35
N GLU A 76 -3.58 12.82 -9.05
CA GLU A 76 -2.95 13.75 -9.98
C GLU A 76 -3.91 14.20 -11.09
N SER A 77 -4.58 13.23 -11.74
CA SER A 77 -5.54 13.49 -12.82
C SER A 77 -6.75 14.34 -12.37
N TYR A 78 -7.29 14.05 -11.18
CA TYR A 78 -8.39 14.85 -10.61
C TYR A 78 -7.94 16.26 -10.26
N THR A 79 -6.74 16.42 -9.70
CA THR A 79 -6.20 17.73 -9.36
C THR A 79 -5.99 18.57 -10.62
N ALA A 80 -5.41 18.00 -11.68
CA ALA A 80 -5.26 18.67 -12.96
C ALA A 80 -6.62 19.10 -13.55
N SER A 81 -7.64 18.26 -13.44
CA SER A 81 -9.00 18.57 -13.91
C SER A 81 -9.64 19.73 -13.13
N ILE A 82 -9.44 19.78 -11.81
CA ILE A 82 -9.92 20.87 -10.96
C ILE A 82 -9.18 22.17 -11.23
N CYS A 83 -7.85 22.11 -11.42
CA CYS A 83 -7.05 23.28 -11.76
C CYS A 83 -7.41 23.85 -13.14
N ALA A 84 -7.74 23.01 -14.12
CA ALA A 84 -8.15 23.43 -15.46
C ALA A 84 -9.47 24.24 -15.47
N ILE A 85 -10.33 24.06 -14.47
CA ILE A 85 -11.57 24.85 -14.30
C ILE A 85 -11.40 26.00 -13.31
N GLU A 86 -10.16 26.33 -12.91
CA GLU A 86 -9.84 27.33 -11.89
C GLU A 86 -10.58 27.09 -10.56
N GLY A 87 -10.76 25.81 -10.21
CA GLY A 87 -11.48 25.41 -9.00
C GLY A 87 -10.80 25.92 -7.72
N ALA A 88 -11.60 26.28 -6.73
CA ALA A 88 -11.12 26.91 -5.50
C ALA A 88 -10.18 25.99 -4.69
N SER A 89 -10.30 24.67 -4.86
CA SER A 89 -9.47 23.68 -4.18
C SER A 89 -8.14 23.37 -4.86
N CYS A 90 -7.90 23.85 -6.10
CA CYS A 90 -6.72 23.52 -6.91
C CYS A 90 -5.40 23.61 -6.12
N GLY A 91 -5.06 24.78 -5.59
CA GLY A 91 -3.79 24.98 -4.89
C GLY A 91 -3.60 24.09 -3.65
N ARG A 92 -4.69 23.69 -2.98
CA ARG A 92 -4.63 22.81 -1.81
C ARG A 92 -4.42 21.34 -2.21
N LEU A 93 -4.97 20.93 -3.36
CA LEU A 93 -4.78 19.61 -3.92
C LEU A 93 -3.37 19.45 -4.50
N GLU A 94 -2.84 20.47 -5.18
CA GLU A 94 -1.44 20.48 -5.65
C GLU A 94 -0.45 20.38 -4.47
N ALA A 95 -0.68 21.14 -3.40
CA ALA A 95 0.13 21.04 -2.18
C ALA A 95 0.07 19.64 -1.55
N SER A 96 -1.08 18.98 -1.65
CA SER A 96 -1.26 17.61 -1.15
C SER A 96 -0.53 16.58 -2.01
N LEU A 97 -0.50 16.75 -3.33
CA LEU A 97 0.28 15.91 -4.26
C LEU A 97 1.80 16.08 -4.08
N ALA A 98 2.25 17.30 -3.78
CA ALA A 98 3.67 17.57 -3.53
C ALA A 98 4.19 16.95 -2.23
N SER A 99 3.29 16.49 -1.34
CA SER A 99 3.67 15.85 -0.09
C SER A 99 4.30 14.47 -0.33
N PRO A 100 5.41 14.13 0.37
CA PRO A 100 5.97 12.77 0.31
C PRO A 100 5.04 11.71 0.92
N LEU A 101 4.02 12.14 1.68
CA LEU A 101 2.95 11.31 2.23
C LEU A 101 1.72 11.19 1.32
N ALA A 102 1.78 11.74 0.10
CA ALA A 102 0.72 11.57 -0.88
C ALA A 102 0.44 10.09 -1.17
N LEU A 103 -0.74 9.80 -1.71
CA LEU A 103 -1.11 8.45 -2.12
C LEU A 103 -0.11 7.92 -3.17
N GLY A 104 0.46 6.75 -2.91
CA GLY A 104 1.53 6.20 -3.77
C GLY A 104 2.88 6.92 -3.65
N GLY A 105 2.99 7.88 -2.72
CA GLY A 105 4.21 8.62 -2.46
C GLY A 105 5.33 7.78 -1.84
N PRO A 106 6.55 8.34 -1.78
CA PRO A 106 7.74 7.62 -1.33
C PRO A 106 7.63 7.07 0.09
N VAL A 107 6.92 7.76 1.00
CA VAL A 107 6.74 7.27 2.39
C VAL A 107 5.89 6.00 2.43
N ALA A 108 4.83 5.92 1.63
CA ALA A 108 3.98 4.73 1.56
C ALA A 108 4.74 3.53 0.97
N MET A 109 5.55 3.77 -0.06
CA MET A 109 6.42 2.74 -0.65
C MET A 109 7.47 2.26 0.36
N ALA A 110 8.12 3.18 1.08
CA ALA A 110 9.09 2.84 2.12
C ALA A 110 8.45 2.01 3.25
N LEU A 111 7.23 2.36 3.68
CA LEU A 111 6.50 1.57 4.67
C LEU A 111 6.23 0.14 4.18
N SER A 112 5.77 -0.01 2.93
CA SER A 112 5.55 -1.34 2.35
C SER A 112 6.84 -2.16 2.29
N ALA A 113 7.96 -1.54 1.89
CA ALA A 113 9.26 -2.19 1.88
C ALA A 113 9.71 -2.64 3.28
N VAL A 114 9.59 -1.77 4.29
CA VAL A 114 9.92 -2.10 5.69
C VAL A 114 9.10 -3.30 6.17
N ILE A 115 7.79 -3.30 5.93
CA ILE A 115 6.91 -4.40 6.31
C ILE A 115 7.37 -5.73 5.72
N VAL A 116 7.68 -5.77 4.43
CA VAL A 116 8.17 -6.99 3.77
C VAL A 116 9.51 -7.42 4.34
N LEU A 117 10.44 -6.50 4.53
CA LEU A 117 11.74 -6.82 5.10
C LEU A 117 11.61 -7.44 6.50
N PHE A 118 10.67 -6.95 7.32
CA PHE A 118 10.35 -7.57 8.61
C PHE A 118 9.78 -8.97 8.45
N GLN A 119 8.83 -9.17 7.54
CA GLN A 119 8.26 -10.50 7.27
C GLN A 119 9.34 -11.48 6.79
N LEU A 120 10.20 -11.08 5.86
CA LEU A 120 11.30 -11.90 5.35
C LEU A 120 12.35 -12.17 6.43
N GLY A 121 12.60 -11.20 7.31
CA GLY A 121 13.45 -11.38 8.49
C GLY A 121 12.92 -12.46 9.43
N LEU A 122 11.60 -12.60 9.58
CA LEU A 122 11.02 -13.71 10.34
C LEU A 122 11.10 -15.05 9.60
N VAL A 123 10.94 -15.06 8.28
CA VAL A 123 10.99 -16.30 7.47
C VAL A 123 12.40 -16.88 7.36
N TRP A 124 13.40 -16.02 7.15
CA TRP A 124 14.79 -16.40 6.85
C TRP A 124 15.79 -16.07 7.96
N GLY A 125 15.37 -15.34 8.99
CA GLY A 125 16.24 -14.96 10.10
C GLY A 125 16.62 -16.12 11.01
N PRO A 126 17.67 -15.93 11.83
CA PRO A 126 18.09 -16.93 12.79
C PRO A 126 16.97 -17.20 13.80
N LYS A 127 16.70 -18.47 14.06
CA LYS A 127 15.74 -18.89 15.10
C LYS A 127 16.19 -18.33 16.45
N LYS A 128 15.22 -17.99 17.31
CA LYS A 128 15.50 -17.71 18.72
C LYS A 128 16.05 -19.00 19.35
N ALA A 129 17.24 -18.91 19.95
CA ALA A 129 17.83 -19.97 20.76
C ALA A 129 16.98 -20.24 22.01
#